data_AF-A0A3N4DPK8-F1
#
_entry.id   AF-A0A3N4DPK8-F1
#
_cell.length_a   1.000
_cell.length_b   1.000
_cell.length_c   1.000
_cell.angle_alpha   90.00
_cell.angle_beta   90.00
_cell.angle_gamma   90.00
#
_symmetry.space_group_name_H-M   'P 1'
#
loop_
_entity.id
_entity.type
_entity.pdbx_description
1 polymer ?
#
loop_
_entity_poly.entity_id
_entity_poly.type
_entity_poly.pdbx_seq_one_letter_code
_entity_poly.pdbx_strand_id
1 'polypeptide(L)'
;MPTLIDVPFDKRHTCWFCYEPSNHTFDYYRMTHTPHPSLAIPACQECHMLAKKNLLTSIWDCRDAVKDNLMHLYRKDLAIGINWTEQELKESEFDCMIFGGFKKSAWMMYQIAQGRINARGWPLSLDGVLLEGEIAGNSSQYQTGFEFDDIVFTSLTKAISHYSQTLSLDSGFLQQLITLLGKAQFGHAVKIARLNIGVTPGHQRLILDELIEDMDQ
;
A
#
# COMPACT_ATOMS: atom_id res chain seq x y z
N MET A 1 24.03 15.21 -13.98
CA MET A 1 22.77 14.45 -13.88
C MET A 1 23.11 13.07 -13.36
N PRO A 2 22.29 12.47 -12.48
CA PRO A 2 22.52 11.12 -11.98
C PRO A 2 22.51 10.09 -13.11
N THR A 3 23.23 8.98 -12.92
CA THR A 3 23.26 7.86 -13.88
C THR A 3 21.93 7.11 -13.85
N LEU A 4 21.36 6.84 -15.03
CA LEU A 4 20.17 6.00 -15.14
C LEU A 4 20.50 4.57 -14.71
N ILE A 5 19.66 3.97 -13.86
CA ILE A 5 19.80 2.56 -13.47
C ILE A 5 19.76 1.65 -14.70
N ASP A 6 20.37 0.48 -14.59
CA ASP A 6 20.18 -0.55 -15.62
C ASP A 6 18.72 -1.03 -15.57
N VAL A 7 18.01 -0.90 -16.68
CA VAL A 7 16.62 -1.32 -16.79
C VAL A 7 16.56 -2.66 -17.52
N PRO A 8 15.99 -3.72 -16.91
CA PRO A 8 15.75 -5.00 -17.58
C PRO A 8 15.01 -4.81 -18.90
N PHE A 9 15.31 -5.65 -19.89
CA PHE A 9 14.77 -5.49 -21.24
C PHE A 9 13.23 -5.45 -21.26
N ASP A 10 12.59 -6.29 -20.44
CA ASP A 10 11.13 -6.38 -20.30
C ASP A 10 10.50 -5.22 -19.49
N LYS A 11 11.32 -4.32 -18.93
CA LYS A 11 10.89 -3.19 -18.08
C LYS A 11 11.25 -1.81 -18.64
N ARG A 12 11.80 -1.71 -19.86
CA ARG A 12 12.34 -0.47 -20.45
C ARG A 12 11.37 0.70 -20.54
N HIS A 13 10.08 0.43 -20.56
CA HIS A 13 9.02 1.43 -20.64
C HIS A 13 8.10 1.38 -19.43
N THR A 14 8.61 0.88 -18.31
CA THR A 14 7.84 0.60 -17.11
C THR A 14 8.30 1.53 -15.98
N CYS A 15 7.35 2.10 -15.26
CA CYS A 15 7.59 2.86 -14.06
C CYS A 15 8.09 1.92 -12.96
N TRP A 16 9.26 2.20 -12.40
CA TRP A 16 9.82 1.39 -11.32
C TRP A 16 8.94 1.39 -10.07
N PHE A 17 8.26 2.52 -9.80
CA PHE A 17 7.40 2.66 -8.63
C PHE A 17 6.07 1.89 -8.74
N CYS A 18 5.43 1.84 -9.91
CA CYS A 18 4.04 1.33 -10.01
C CYS A 18 3.72 0.46 -11.22
N TYR A 19 4.71 0.10 -12.04
CA TYR A 19 4.56 -0.71 -13.25
C TYR A 19 3.69 -0.13 -14.39
N GLU A 20 3.13 1.06 -14.24
CA GLU A 20 2.54 1.81 -15.35
C GLU A 20 3.57 2.19 -16.42
N PRO A 21 3.16 2.54 -17.65
CA PRO A 21 4.06 3.08 -18.66
C PRO A 21 4.87 4.28 -18.12
N SER A 22 6.19 4.21 -18.25
CA SER A 22 7.09 5.31 -17.87
C SER A 22 7.25 6.30 -19.02
N ASN A 23 7.08 7.59 -18.72
CA ASN A 23 7.33 8.69 -19.65
C ASN A 23 8.22 9.80 -19.04
N HIS A 24 8.74 9.58 -17.84
CA HIS A 24 9.62 10.49 -17.13
C HIS A 24 10.80 9.73 -16.52
N THR A 25 11.86 10.47 -16.20
CA THR A 25 12.99 10.00 -15.41
C THR A 25 13.03 10.81 -14.12
N PHE A 26 13.04 10.12 -12.98
CA PHE A 26 13.20 10.74 -11.66
C PHE A 26 14.67 10.72 -11.26
N ASP A 27 15.25 11.90 -11.09
CA ASP A 27 16.62 12.08 -10.61
C ASP A 27 16.64 12.10 -9.07
N TYR A 28 17.29 11.10 -8.47
CA TYR A 28 17.55 11.05 -7.04
C TYR A 28 19.00 11.49 -6.76
N TYR A 29 19.16 12.52 -5.93
CA TYR A 29 20.45 13.03 -5.49
C TYR A 29 20.78 12.52 -4.10
N ARG A 30 21.94 11.86 -3.95
CA ARG A 30 22.39 11.34 -2.65
C ARG A 30 22.54 12.46 -1.63
N MET A 31 22.09 12.17 -0.42
CA MET A 31 22.34 12.96 0.79
C MET A 31 23.45 12.30 1.63
N THR A 32 23.85 12.95 2.71
CA THR A 32 24.93 12.49 3.61
C THR A 32 24.73 11.05 4.10
N HIS A 33 23.48 10.66 4.40
CA HIS A 33 23.14 9.35 4.95
C HIS A 33 22.57 8.38 3.91
N THR A 34 22.62 8.71 2.62
CA THR A 34 22.10 7.84 1.56
C THR A 34 23.03 6.64 1.36
N PRO A 35 22.51 5.39 1.46
CA PRO A 35 23.31 4.17 1.37
C PRO A 35 23.72 3.80 -0.05
N HIS A 36 23.30 4.55 -1.05
CA HIS A 36 23.56 4.33 -2.47
C HIS A 36 23.99 5.64 -3.16
N PRO A 37 24.63 5.59 -4.33
CA PRO A 37 24.96 6.79 -5.11
C PRO A 37 23.70 7.50 -5.64
N SER A 38 23.87 8.74 -6.11
CA SER A 38 22.83 9.41 -6.90
C SER A 38 22.52 8.58 -8.13
N LEU A 39 21.24 8.43 -8.45
CA LEU A 39 20.78 7.59 -9.56
C LEU A 39 19.52 8.18 -10.18
N ALA A 40 19.20 7.77 -11.40
CA ALA A 40 17.98 8.15 -12.10
C ALA A 40 17.11 6.92 -12.34
N ILE A 41 15.79 7.04 -12.20
CA ILE A 41 14.83 5.92 -12.28
C ILE A 41 13.71 6.22 -13.28
N PRO A 42 13.29 5.26 -14.14
CA PRO A 42 12.11 5.43 -14.97
C PRO A 42 10.83 5.51 -14.13
N ALA A 43 10.03 6.55 -14.38
CA ALA A 43 8.81 6.82 -13.65
C ALA A 43 7.66 7.24 -14.59
N CYS A 44 6.43 6.95 -14.19
CA CYS A 44 5.26 7.62 -14.76
C CYS A 44 5.14 9.04 -14.15
N GLN A 45 4.39 9.92 -14.81
CA GLN A 45 4.23 11.31 -14.37
C GLN A 45 3.76 11.44 -12.92
N GLU A 46 2.81 10.61 -12.49
CA GLU A 46 2.26 10.66 -11.13
C GLU A 46 3.30 10.27 -10.07
N CYS A 47 3.98 9.13 -10.26
CA CYS A 47 5.02 8.68 -9.34
C CYS A 47 6.20 9.66 -9.31
N HIS A 48 6.56 10.27 -10.45
CA HIS A 48 7.58 11.30 -10.51
C HIS A 48 7.21 12.54 -9.68
N MET A 49 5.97 13.02 -9.76
CA MET A 49 5.50 14.13 -8.93
C MET A 49 5.47 13.79 -7.44
N LEU A 50 5.08 12.56 -7.08
CA LEU A 50 5.07 12.09 -5.70
C LEU A 50 6.49 11.95 -5.15
N ALA A 51 7.41 11.36 -5.91
CA ALA A 51 8.80 11.17 -5.52
C ALA A 51 9.51 12.50 -5.25
N LYS A 52 9.25 13.54 -6.07
CA LYS A 52 9.78 14.89 -5.86
C LYS A 52 9.37 15.54 -4.53
N LYS A 53 8.22 15.15 -3.97
CA LYS A 53 7.74 15.64 -2.66
C LYS A 53 8.36 14.89 -1.49
N ASN A 54 8.92 13.71 -1.72
CA ASN A 54 9.41 12.79 -0.70
C ASN A 54 10.91 12.53 -0.88
N LEU A 55 11.73 13.57 -0.66
CA LEU A 55 13.19 13.46 -0.68
C LEU A 55 13.67 12.83 0.63
N LEU A 56 13.58 11.50 0.69
CA LEU A 56 13.93 10.68 1.85
C LEU A 56 15.36 10.18 1.80
N THR A 57 15.79 9.51 2.87
CA THR A 57 17.16 9.04 3.11
C THR A 57 17.68 8.06 2.06
N SER A 58 16.81 7.27 1.45
CA SER A 58 17.14 6.38 0.34
C SER A 58 16.06 6.36 -0.73
N ILE A 59 16.38 5.78 -1.90
CA ILE A 59 15.43 5.56 -2.99
C ILE A 59 14.36 4.54 -2.63
N TRP A 60 14.66 3.58 -1.76
CA TRP A 60 13.68 2.60 -1.28
C TRP A 60 12.70 3.24 -0.31
N ASP A 61 13.17 4.11 0.60
CA ASP A 61 12.29 4.92 1.45
C ASP A 61 11.40 5.84 0.59
N CYS A 62 11.99 6.45 -0.46
CA CYS A 62 11.26 7.25 -1.43
C CYS A 62 10.15 6.42 -2.12
N ARG A 63 10.43 5.17 -2.50
CA ARG A 63 9.43 4.26 -3.06
C ARG A 63 8.29 4.02 -2.09
N ASP A 64 8.59 3.67 -0.85
CA ASP A 64 7.57 3.40 0.17
C ASP A 64 6.68 4.64 0.40
N ALA A 65 7.26 5.83 0.42
CA ALA A 65 6.50 7.06 0.49
C ALA A 65 5.64 7.31 -0.77
N VAL A 66 6.14 7.00 -1.97
CA VAL A 66 5.33 7.04 -3.20
C VAL A 66 4.16 6.05 -3.10
N LYS A 67 4.39 4.83 -2.60
CA LYS A 67 3.35 3.81 -2.40
C LYS A 67 2.26 4.29 -1.44
N ASP A 68 2.65 4.87 -0.32
CA ASP A 68 1.72 5.43 0.66
C ASP A 68 0.86 6.54 0.05
N ASN A 69 1.46 7.41 -0.77
CA ASN A 69 0.74 8.47 -1.45
C ASN A 69 -0.20 7.94 -2.55
N LEU A 70 0.22 6.91 -3.30
CA LEU A 70 -0.66 6.23 -4.26
C LEU A 70 -1.85 5.58 -3.55
N MET A 71 -1.62 4.90 -2.43
CA MET A 71 -2.70 4.29 -1.63
C MET A 71 -3.72 5.34 -1.14
N HIS A 72 -3.24 6.51 -0.74
CA HIS A 72 -4.10 7.64 -0.40
C HIS A 72 -4.91 8.13 -1.62
N LEU A 73 -4.27 8.29 -2.77
CA LEU A 73 -4.89 8.80 -3.99
C LEU A 73 -5.94 7.84 -4.55
N TYR A 74 -5.63 6.55 -4.57
CA TYR A 74 -6.48 5.47 -5.07
C TYR A 74 -7.40 4.87 -4.00
N ARG A 75 -7.57 5.52 -2.84
CA ARG A 75 -8.36 4.99 -1.72
C ARG A 75 -9.76 4.56 -2.16
N LYS A 76 -10.42 5.34 -3.03
CA LYS A 76 -11.78 5.04 -3.51
C LYS A 76 -11.82 3.80 -4.40
N ASP A 77 -10.81 3.62 -5.25
CA ASP A 77 -10.72 2.46 -6.14
C ASP A 77 -10.34 1.20 -5.35
N LEU A 78 -9.43 1.32 -4.37
CA LEU A 78 -9.08 0.23 -3.44
C LEU A 78 -10.26 -0.19 -2.56
N ALA A 79 -11.11 0.75 -2.15
CA ALA A 79 -12.31 0.47 -1.36
C ALA A 79 -13.29 -0.46 -2.07
N ILE A 80 -13.23 -0.60 -3.39
CA ILE A 80 -14.07 -1.52 -4.14
C ILE A 80 -13.77 -2.95 -3.72
N GLY A 81 -12.49 -3.36 -3.68
CA GLY A 81 -12.10 -4.72 -3.26
C GLY A 81 -12.33 -5.02 -1.78
N ILE A 82 -12.40 -3.99 -0.93
CA ILE A 82 -12.76 -4.14 0.49
C ILE A 82 -14.27 -4.43 0.66
N ASN A 83 -15.10 -3.81 -0.18
CA ASN A 83 -16.55 -3.87 -0.04
C ASN A 83 -17.20 -4.94 -0.91
N TRP A 84 -16.54 -5.36 -1.99
CA TRP A 84 -17.10 -6.24 -3.00
C TRP A 84 -16.05 -7.22 -3.50
N THR A 85 -16.45 -8.47 -3.68
CA THR A 85 -15.81 -9.39 -4.61
C THR A 85 -16.20 -9.06 -6.06
N GLU A 86 -15.43 -9.56 -7.02
CA GLU A 86 -15.78 -9.43 -8.44
C GLU A 86 -17.18 -9.98 -8.74
N GLN A 87 -17.54 -11.10 -8.11
CA GLN A 87 -18.81 -11.76 -8.33
C GLN A 87 -19.97 -10.96 -7.72
N GLU A 88 -19.85 -10.53 -6.46
CA GLU A 88 -20.87 -9.69 -5.81
C GLU A 88 -21.10 -8.39 -6.58
N LEU A 89 -20.03 -7.78 -7.11
CA LEU A 89 -20.16 -6.56 -7.91
C LEU A 89 -20.85 -6.82 -9.26
N LYS A 90 -20.58 -7.97 -9.91
CA LYS A 90 -21.28 -8.37 -11.16
C LYS A 90 -22.77 -8.62 -10.92
N GLU A 91 -23.10 -9.29 -9.83
CA GLU A 91 -24.46 -9.71 -9.46
C GLU A 91 -25.28 -8.61 -8.77
N SER A 92 -24.64 -7.53 -8.31
CA SER A 92 -25.33 -6.39 -7.68
C SER A 92 -26.43 -5.80 -8.58
N GLU A 93 -27.51 -5.26 -8.02
CA GLU A 93 -28.64 -4.71 -8.79
C GLU A 93 -28.40 -3.29 -9.36
N PHE A 94 -27.14 -2.92 -9.60
CA PHE A 94 -26.76 -1.61 -10.17
C PHE A 94 -27.09 -1.48 -11.67
N ASP A 95 -28.28 -1.89 -12.10
CA ASP A 95 -28.68 -2.01 -13.51
C ASP A 95 -29.42 -0.80 -14.08
N CYS A 96 -29.46 0.32 -13.36
CA CYS A 96 -29.96 1.56 -13.94
C CYS A 96 -28.97 2.07 -15.03
N MET A 97 -29.46 2.83 -16.02
CA MET A 97 -28.64 3.28 -17.17
C MET A 97 -27.35 4.03 -16.80
N ILE A 98 -27.27 4.57 -15.57
CA ILE A 98 -26.09 5.29 -15.05
C ILE A 98 -25.08 4.32 -14.41
N PHE A 99 -25.54 3.22 -13.79
CA PHE A 99 -24.67 2.31 -13.04
C PHE A 99 -24.34 0.98 -13.77
N GLY A 100 -25.00 0.67 -14.89
CA GLY A 100 -24.69 -0.56 -15.65
C GLY A 100 -23.24 -0.60 -16.19
N GLY A 101 -22.68 0.54 -16.58
CA GLY A 101 -21.26 0.67 -16.96
C GLY A 101 -20.30 0.64 -15.76
N PHE A 102 -20.79 1.04 -14.58
CA PHE A 102 -20.00 1.15 -13.36
C PHE A 102 -19.43 -0.20 -12.93
N LYS A 103 -20.20 -1.30 -12.98
CA LYS A 103 -19.75 -2.62 -12.49
C LYS A 103 -18.42 -3.08 -13.12
N LYS A 104 -18.32 -3.05 -14.46
CA LYS A 104 -17.11 -3.50 -15.18
C LYS A 104 -15.95 -2.54 -14.99
N SER A 105 -16.20 -1.23 -15.08
CA SER A 105 -15.15 -0.23 -14.90
C SER A 105 -14.65 -0.20 -13.46
N ALA A 106 -15.52 -0.38 -12.47
CA ALA A 106 -15.17 -0.34 -11.04
C ALA A 106 -14.19 -1.45 -10.69
N TRP A 107 -14.47 -2.70 -11.06
CA TRP A 107 -13.52 -3.80 -10.81
C TRP A 107 -12.19 -3.58 -11.53
N MET A 108 -12.23 -3.14 -12.78
CA MET A 108 -11.01 -2.82 -13.54
C MET A 108 -10.19 -1.71 -12.86
N MET A 109 -10.85 -0.65 -12.36
CA MET A 109 -10.19 0.44 -11.64
C MET A 109 -9.55 -0.06 -10.34
N TYR A 110 -10.23 -0.94 -9.60
CA TYR A 110 -9.65 -1.62 -8.43
C TYR A 110 -8.40 -2.40 -8.79
N GLN A 111 -8.44 -3.24 -9.83
CA GLN A 111 -7.30 -4.05 -10.25
C GLN A 111 -6.11 -3.19 -10.70
N ILE A 112 -6.36 -2.08 -11.41
CA ILE A 112 -5.33 -1.11 -11.77
C ILE A 112 -4.72 -0.51 -10.50
N ALA A 113 -5.54 0.02 -9.59
CA ALA A 113 -5.06 0.59 -8.33
C ALA A 113 -4.23 -0.43 -7.53
N GLN A 114 -4.78 -1.62 -7.29
CA GLN A 114 -4.09 -2.71 -6.59
C GLN A 114 -2.75 -3.07 -7.24
N GLY A 115 -2.72 -3.27 -8.57
CA GLY A 115 -1.49 -3.57 -9.30
C GLY A 115 -0.42 -2.49 -9.12
N ARG A 116 -0.84 -1.22 -9.13
CA ARG A 116 0.05 -0.08 -8.92
C ARG A 116 0.60 0.01 -7.51
N ILE A 117 -0.19 -0.30 -6.48
CA ILE A 117 0.26 -0.35 -5.08
C ILE A 117 1.19 -1.56 -4.89
N ASN A 118 0.85 -2.73 -5.43
CA ASN A 118 1.61 -3.97 -5.21
C ASN A 118 2.89 -4.10 -6.04
N ALA A 119 3.09 -3.26 -7.06
CA ALA A 119 4.30 -3.28 -7.88
C ALA A 119 5.58 -3.13 -7.03
N ARG A 120 6.43 -4.14 -7.00
CA ARG A 120 7.64 -4.12 -6.16
C ARG A 120 8.81 -3.37 -6.79
N GLY A 121 8.72 -3.01 -8.08
CA GLY A 121 9.90 -2.60 -8.83
C GLY A 121 10.79 -3.80 -9.14
N TRP A 122 11.97 -3.53 -9.67
CA TRP A 122 13.00 -4.54 -9.92
C TRP A 122 14.30 -4.14 -9.20
N PRO A 123 15.22 -5.09 -8.96
CA PRO A 123 16.49 -4.81 -8.30
C PRO A 123 17.27 -3.71 -9.05
N LEU A 124 17.84 -2.78 -8.27
CA LEU A 124 18.57 -1.64 -8.83
C LEU A 124 20.02 -2.01 -9.09
N SER A 125 20.52 -1.74 -10.30
CA SER A 125 21.95 -1.80 -10.61
C SER A 125 22.41 -0.57 -11.38
N LEU A 126 23.70 -0.27 -11.29
CA LEU A 126 24.38 0.77 -12.06
C LEU A 126 25.63 0.17 -12.70
N ASP A 127 25.75 0.30 -14.03
CA ASP A 127 26.87 -0.22 -14.81
C ASP A 127 27.11 -1.72 -14.55
N GLY A 128 26.02 -2.48 -14.38
CA GLY A 128 26.06 -3.92 -14.09
C GLY A 128 26.34 -4.28 -12.62
N VAL A 129 26.52 -3.31 -11.73
CA VAL A 129 26.74 -3.52 -10.29
C VAL A 129 25.43 -3.36 -9.54
N LEU A 130 24.98 -4.45 -8.88
CA LEU A 130 23.77 -4.45 -8.06
C LEU A 130 23.94 -3.57 -6.83
N LEU A 131 22.96 -2.72 -6.54
CA LEU A 131 22.97 -1.86 -5.36
C LEU A 131 22.54 -2.64 -4.12
N GLU A 132 23.39 -2.58 -3.09
CA GLU A 132 23.11 -3.15 -1.78
C GLU A 132 22.08 -2.26 -1.05
N GLY A 133 20.86 -2.77 -0.96
CA GLY A 133 19.76 -2.13 -0.23
C GLY A 133 18.44 -2.85 -0.43
N GLU A 134 18.35 -3.64 -1.51
CA GLU A 134 17.28 -4.62 -1.73
C GLU A 134 17.78 -6.07 -1.83
N ILE A 135 19.08 -6.32 -1.59
CA ILE A 135 19.68 -7.64 -1.84
C ILE A 135 19.12 -8.68 -0.88
N ALA A 136 18.14 -9.41 -1.42
CA ALA A 136 17.83 -10.82 -1.22
C ALA A 136 16.51 -11.16 -0.51
N GLY A 137 15.39 -10.48 -0.77
CA GLY A 137 14.05 -11.04 -0.47
C GLY A 137 13.83 -11.56 0.97
N ASN A 138 14.68 -11.14 1.92
CA ASN A 138 14.80 -11.64 3.30
C ASN A 138 15.74 -10.75 4.15
N SER A 139 15.99 -9.51 3.76
CA SER A 139 17.05 -8.67 4.35
C SER A 139 16.60 -7.22 4.50
N SER A 140 15.51 -7.03 5.23
CA SER A 140 15.60 -6.13 6.36
C SER A 140 15.05 -6.87 7.58
N GLN A 141 15.83 -6.93 8.66
CA GLN A 141 15.31 -7.30 9.99
C GLN A 141 14.23 -6.31 10.51
N TYR A 142 13.76 -5.41 9.64
CA TYR A 142 12.82 -4.31 9.88
C TYR A 142 11.75 -4.22 8.78
N GLN A 143 11.43 -5.32 8.08
CA GLN A 143 10.34 -5.32 7.10
C GLN A 143 9.00 -5.20 7.84
N THR A 144 8.58 -3.98 8.14
CA THR A 144 7.34 -3.70 8.87
C THR A 144 6.09 -3.92 8.00
N GLY A 145 6.28 -3.98 6.68
CA GLY A 145 5.23 -4.24 5.71
C GLY A 145 4.59 -5.62 5.85
N PHE A 146 3.43 -5.77 5.24
CA PHE A 146 2.69 -7.03 5.13
C PHE A 146 1.61 -6.94 4.08
N GLU A 147 1.07 -8.08 3.72
CA GLU A 147 -0.03 -8.21 2.80
C GLU A 147 -1.33 -8.47 3.58
N PHE A 148 -2.40 -7.79 3.18
CA PHE A 148 -3.75 -8.02 3.69
C PHE A 148 -4.77 -7.61 2.62
N ASP A 149 -5.80 -8.44 2.39
CA ASP A 149 -6.77 -8.31 1.29
C ASP A 149 -6.10 -8.01 -0.06
N ASP A 150 -5.07 -8.82 -0.39
CA ASP A 150 -4.28 -8.71 -1.63
C ASP A 150 -3.66 -7.31 -1.85
N ILE A 151 -3.45 -6.53 -0.80
CA ILE A 151 -2.76 -5.22 -0.84
C ILE A 151 -1.51 -5.30 0.03
N VAL A 152 -0.38 -4.87 -0.54
CA VAL A 152 0.88 -4.76 0.19
C VAL A 152 0.97 -3.39 0.88
N PHE A 153 1.00 -3.41 2.21
CA PHE A 153 1.19 -2.23 3.04
C PHE A 153 2.65 -2.07 3.44
N THR A 154 3.13 -0.84 3.47
CA THR A 154 4.49 -0.48 3.93
C THR A 154 4.64 -0.60 5.44
N SER A 155 3.55 -0.43 6.20
CA SER A 155 3.53 -0.56 7.66
C SER A 155 2.13 -0.80 8.22
N LEU A 156 2.05 -1.25 9.48
CA LEU A 156 0.77 -1.45 10.17
C LEU A 156 -0.04 -0.17 10.31
N THR A 157 0.61 0.96 10.62
CA THR A 157 -0.06 2.27 10.74
C THR A 157 -0.77 2.67 9.45
N LYS A 158 -0.17 2.35 8.28
CA LYS A 158 -0.76 2.65 6.98
C LYS A 158 -1.97 1.77 6.69
N ALA A 159 -1.89 0.48 7.05
CA ALA A 159 -3.05 -0.41 6.99
C ALA A 159 -4.20 0.08 7.89
N ILE A 160 -3.93 0.41 9.15
CA ILE A 160 -4.93 0.95 10.09
C ILE A 160 -5.58 2.20 9.51
N SER A 161 -4.78 3.15 9.01
CA SER A 161 -5.29 4.39 8.41
C SER A 161 -6.19 4.11 7.19
N HIS A 162 -5.75 3.20 6.31
CA HIS A 162 -6.50 2.82 5.12
C HIS A 162 -7.88 2.22 5.47
N TYR A 163 -7.93 1.24 6.38
CA TYR A 163 -9.18 0.60 6.78
C TYR A 163 -10.07 1.52 7.61
N SER A 164 -9.50 2.32 8.51
CA SER A 164 -10.27 3.28 9.31
C SER A 164 -10.98 4.30 8.44
N GLN A 165 -10.29 4.83 7.42
CA GLN A 165 -10.88 5.80 6.50
C GLN A 165 -11.88 5.17 5.54
N THR A 166 -11.62 3.95 5.07
CA THR A 166 -12.47 3.28 4.08
C THR A 166 -13.77 2.74 4.71
N LEU A 167 -13.68 2.19 5.92
CA LEU A 167 -14.80 1.57 6.63
C LEU A 167 -15.36 2.44 7.77
N SER A 168 -14.86 3.67 7.93
CA SER A 168 -15.26 4.60 9.01
C SER A 168 -15.09 4.00 10.42
N LEU A 169 -13.98 3.29 10.63
CA LEU A 169 -13.63 2.70 11.92
C LEU A 169 -12.92 3.72 12.80
N ASP A 170 -13.08 3.58 14.12
CA ASP A 170 -12.25 4.30 15.08
C ASP A 170 -10.81 3.75 15.02
N SER A 171 -9.87 4.59 14.60
CA SER A 171 -8.47 4.17 14.41
C SER A 171 -7.78 3.79 15.72
N GLY A 172 -8.15 4.43 16.84
CA GLY A 172 -7.57 4.15 18.14
C GLY A 172 -8.05 2.82 18.69
N PHE A 173 -9.33 2.50 18.49
CA PHE A 173 -9.92 1.22 18.84
C PHE A 173 -9.34 0.09 17.99
N LEU A 174 -9.25 0.28 16.67
CA LEU A 174 -8.64 -0.71 15.77
C LEU A 174 -7.16 -0.96 16.14
N GLN A 175 -6.41 0.08 16.47
CA GLN A 175 -5.03 -0.06 16.92
C GLN A 175 -4.92 -0.87 18.23
N GLN A 176 -5.83 -0.67 19.18
CA GLN A 176 -5.88 -1.44 20.42
C GLN A 176 -6.20 -2.92 20.16
N LEU A 177 -7.19 -3.21 19.32
CA LEU A 177 -7.55 -4.57 18.92
C LEU A 177 -6.37 -5.30 18.26
N ILE A 178 -5.62 -4.63 17.38
CA ILE A 178 -4.45 -5.24 16.74
C ILE A 178 -3.30 -5.43 17.73
N THR A 179 -3.14 -4.52 18.68
CA THR A 179 -2.12 -4.65 19.73
C THR A 179 -2.42 -5.86 20.62
N LEU A 180 -3.70 -6.10 20.93
CA LEU A 180 -4.16 -7.24 21.71
C LEU A 180 -4.06 -8.57 20.92
N LEU A 181 -4.63 -8.62 19.73
CA LEU A 181 -4.75 -9.86 18.93
C LEU A 181 -3.49 -10.19 18.12
N GLY A 182 -2.61 -9.21 17.92
CA GLY A 182 -1.41 -9.32 17.09
C GLY A 182 -1.65 -9.11 15.60
N LYS A 183 -0.57 -8.81 14.87
CA LYS A 183 -0.56 -8.54 13.42
C LYS A 183 -1.13 -9.69 12.58
N ALA A 184 -0.94 -10.93 13.01
CA ALA A 184 -1.47 -12.11 12.30
C ALA A 184 -3.00 -12.15 12.26
N GLN A 185 -3.65 -11.52 13.25
CA GLN A 185 -5.10 -11.47 13.39
C GLN A 185 -5.69 -10.14 12.91
N PHE A 186 -4.99 -9.43 12.00
CA PHE A 186 -5.42 -8.12 11.51
C PHE A 186 -6.85 -8.15 10.94
N GLY A 187 -7.20 -9.16 10.15
CA GLY A 187 -8.55 -9.31 9.61
C GLY A 187 -9.62 -9.53 10.69
N HIS A 188 -9.28 -10.23 11.77
CA HIS A 188 -10.18 -10.41 12.91
C HIS A 188 -10.39 -9.08 13.65
N ALA A 189 -9.34 -8.32 13.88
CA ALA A 189 -9.42 -6.98 14.48
C ALA A 189 -10.29 -6.03 13.63
N VAL A 190 -10.12 -6.02 12.31
CA VAL A 190 -10.97 -5.23 11.39
C VAL A 190 -12.43 -5.65 11.48
N LYS A 191 -12.71 -6.96 11.55
CA LYS A 191 -14.08 -7.49 11.70
C LYS A 191 -14.74 -7.01 12.99
N ILE A 192 -14.04 -7.11 14.12
CA ILE A 192 -14.55 -6.64 15.43
C ILE A 192 -14.80 -5.13 15.39
N ALA A 193 -13.85 -4.34 14.86
CA ALA A 193 -14.01 -2.90 14.72
C ALA A 193 -15.24 -2.55 13.86
N ARG A 194 -15.48 -3.29 12.78
CA ARG A 194 -16.61 -3.09 11.87
C ARG A 194 -17.96 -3.42 12.50
N LEU A 195 -18.03 -4.40 13.39
CA LEU A 195 -19.25 -4.74 14.14
C LEU A 195 -19.60 -3.68 15.20
N ASN A 196 -18.63 -2.86 15.61
CA ASN A 196 -18.73 -1.93 16.74
C ASN A 196 -18.53 -0.45 16.31
N ILE A 197 -18.98 -0.09 15.11
CA ILE A 197 -18.92 1.29 14.62
C ILE A 197 -19.85 2.19 15.44
N GLY A 198 -19.35 3.38 15.85
CA GLY A 198 -20.13 4.37 16.61
C GLY A 198 -20.34 4.03 18.09
N VAL A 199 -19.75 2.93 18.56
CA VAL A 199 -19.77 2.52 19.96
C VAL A 199 -19.00 3.52 20.84
N THR A 200 -19.48 3.74 22.07
CA THR A 200 -18.82 4.66 23.00
C THR A 200 -17.47 4.13 23.48
N PRO A 201 -16.51 5.01 23.85
CA PRO A 201 -15.22 4.57 24.39
C PRO A 201 -15.32 3.64 25.61
N GLY A 202 -16.39 3.77 26.41
CA GLY A 202 -16.62 2.87 27.55
C GLY A 202 -16.95 1.45 27.11
N HIS A 203 -17.78 1.28 26.09
CA HIS A 203 -18.14 -0.05 25.59
C HIS A 203 -17.03 -0.65 24.70
N GLN A 204 -16.22 0.18 24.02
CA GLN A 204 -14.98 -0.28 23.39
C GLN A 204 -14.03 -0.94 24.41
N ARG A 205 -13.91 -0.40 25.63
CA ARG A 205 -13.11 -1.01 26.69
C ARG A 205 -13.69 -2.35 27.14
N LEU A 206 -15.01 -2.43 27.33
CA LEU A 206 -15.66 -3.69 27.69
C LEU A 206 -15.37 -4.80 26.67
N ILE A 207 -15.42 -4.50 25.37
CA ILE A 207 -15.08 -5.45 24.31
C ILE A 207 -13.61 -5.89 24.41
N LEU A 208 -12.69 -4.97 24.72
CA LEU A 208 -11.28 -5.30 24.90
C LEU A 208 -11.06 -6.19 26.13
N ASP A 209 -11.75 -5.90 27.24
CA ASP A 209 -11.68 -6.66 28.48
C ASP A 209 -12.21 -8.08 28.28
N GLU A 210 -13.37 -8.24 27.61
CA GLU A 210 -13.94 -9.56 27.24
C GLU A 210 -12.96 -10.38 26.39
N LEU A 211 -12.31 -9.77 25.40
CA LEU A 211 -11.32 -10.45 24.57
C LEU A 211 -10.07 -10.86 25.36
N ILE A 212 -9.66 -10.09 26.36
CA ILE A 212 -8.55 -10.45 27.25
C ILE A 212 -8.93 -11.69 28.08
N GLU A 213 -10.13 -11.70 28.66
CA GLU A 213 -10.62 -12.83 29.46
C GLU A 213 -10.72 -14.13 28.64
N ASP A 214 -11.13 -14.04 27.37
CA ASP A 214 -11.20 -15.18 26.45
C ASP A 214 -9.81 -15.71 26.04
N MET A 215 -8.78 -14.87 26.06
CA MET A 215 -7.40 -15.26 25.72
C MET A 215 -6.64 -15.94 26.86
N ASP A 216 -7.08 -15.72 28.10
CA ASP A 216 -6.47 -16.29 29.31
C ASP A 216 -7.04 -17.70 29.67
N GLN A 217 -8.02 -18.20 28.91
CA GLN A 217 -8.63 -19.54 29.04
C GLN A 217 -8.01 -20.59 28.11
#